data_AF-A0A965CBP1-F1
#
_entry.id   AF-A0A965CBP1-F1
#
_cell.length_a   1.000
_cell.length_b   1.000
_cell.length_c   1.000
_cell.angle_alpha   90.00
_cell.angle_beta   90.00
_cell.angle_gamma   90.00
#
_symmetry.space_group_name_H-M   'P 1'
#
loop_
_entity.id
_entity.type
_entity.pdbx_description
1 polymer ?
#
loop_
_entity_poly.entity_id
_entity_poly.type
_entity_poly.pdbx_seq_one_letter_code
_entity_poly.pdbx_strand_id
1 'polypeptide(L)'
;MTRALLAGVLAFLIVPFLIPFNSSGTLTAAQAAPGAEFVELADVSVRVEVTPYSGVGSDAPLIVLMHGFGASTFSWRNVQEPLSKLGEVISYDRPAFGFTERKTSWVGTNPYGFEGNFEILDALIAKYGA
;
A
#
# COMPACT_ATOMS: atom_id res chain seq x y z
N MET A 1 4.07 -34.31 36.60
CA MET A 1 4.50 -33.03 36.00
C MET A 1 4.75 -33.14 34.49
N THR A 2 5.61 -34.03 34.00
CA THR A 2 5.95 -34.18 32.56
C THR A 2 4.75 -34.50 31.66
N ARG A 3 3.83 -35.37 32.09
CA ARG A 3 2.61 -35.70 31.32
C ARG A 3 1.66 -34.51 31.16
N ALA A 4 1.54 -33.68 32.20
CA ALA A 4 0.72 -32.47 32.16
C ALA A 4 1.34 -31.41 31.25
N LEU A 5 2.68 -31.27 31.28
CA LEU A 5 3.41 -30.40 30.36
C LEU A 5 3.23 -30.84 28.90
N LEU A 6 3.40 -32.13 28.61
CA LEU A 6 3.20 -32.68 27.28
C LEU A 6 1.77 -32.49 26.77
N ALA A 7 0.76 -32.73 27.63
CA ALA A 7 -0.63 -32.48 27.28
C ALA A 7 -0.90 -30.99 27.00
N GLY A 8 -0.31 -30.08 27.78
CA GLY A 8 -0.41 -28.64 27.56
C GLY A 8 0.20 -28.20 26.22
N VAL A 9 1.39 -28.70 25.88
CA VAL A 9 2.03 -28.44 24.58
C VAL A 9 1.20 -29.01 23.44
N LEU A 10 0.70 -30.24 23.57
CA LEU A 10 -0.14 -30.86 22.55
C LEU A 10 -1.44 -30.06 22.35
N ALA A 11 -2.08 -29.63 23.43
CA ALA A 11 -3.28 -28.82 23.37
C ALA A 11 -3.00 -27.46 22.70
N PHE A 12 -1.90 -26.78 23.03
CA PHE A 12 -1.50 -25.54 22.38
C PHE A 12 -1.27 -25.71 20.87
N LEU A 13 -0.72 -26.85 20.45
CA LEU A 13 -0.46 -27.14 19.03
C LEU A 13 -1.70 -27.61 18.26
N ILE A 14 -2.67 -28.27 18.91
CA ILE A 14 -3.81 -28.89 18.23
C ILE A 14 -5.06 -28.00 18.30
N VAL A 15 -5.35 -27.41 19.45
CA VAL A 15 -6.60 -26.65 19.67
C VAL A 15 -6.80 -25.51 18.66
N PRO A 16 -5.77 -24.72 18.25
CA PRO A 16 -5.94 -23.70 17.22
C PRO A 16 -6.43 -24.25 15.87
N PHE A 17 -6.07 -25.49 15.51
CA PHE A 17 -6.51 -26.13 14.28
C PHE A 17 -7.93 -26.72 14.36
N LEU A 18 -8.46 -26.89 15.58
CA LEU A 18 -9.82 -27.37 15.82
C LEU A 18 -10.86 -26.23 15.78
N ILE A 19 -10.40 -24.97 15.86
CA ILE A 19 -11.27 -23.79 15.71
C ILE A 19 -11.39 -23.51 14.20
N PRO A 20 -12.56 -23.73 13.57
CA PRO A 20 -12.72 -23.47 12.15
C PRO A 20 -12.52 -21.98 11.87
N PHE A 21 -11.48 -21.65 11.11
CA PHE A 21 -11.23 -20.31 10.61
C PHE A 21 -12.01 -20.11 9.30
N ASN A 22 -13.20 -19.51 9.41
CA ASN A 22 -13.97 -19.07 8.25
C ASN A 22 -13.35 -17.77 7.70
N SER A 23 -12.33 -17.90 6.85
CA SER A 23 -11.91 -16.77 6.01
C SER A 23 -12.88 -16.64 4.84
N SER A 24 -13.22 -15.41 4.43
CA SER A 24 -13.98 -15.15 3.21
C SER A 24 -13.22 -15.47 1.91
N GLY A 25 -12.10 -16.20 1.99
CA GLY A 25 -11.11 -16.37 0.93
C GLY A 25 -10.13 -15.20 0.89
N THR A 26 -9.33 -15.13 -0.19
CA THR A 26 -8.46 -13.98 -0.47
C THR A 26 -9.24 -12.94 -1.25
N LEU A 27 -9.58 -11.82 -0.61
CA LEU A 27 -10.07 -10.64 -1.33
C LEU A 27 -8.98 -10.13 -2.29
N THR A 28 -9.38 -9.70 -3.47
CA THR A 28 -8.51 -8.85 -4.31
C THR A 28 -8.24 -7.53 -3.60
N ALA A 29 -7.20 -6.80 -4.00
CA ALA A 29 -6.87 -5.51 -3.43
C ALA A 29 -8.05 -4.52 -3.47
N ALA A 30 -8.75 -4.45 -4.60
CA ALA A 30 -9.92 -3.58 -4.77
C ALA A 30 -11.11 -3.99 -3.88
N GLN A 31 -11.30 -5.29 -3.64
CA GLN A 31 -12.35 -5.77 -2.74
C GLN A 31 -12.00 -5.50 -1.27
N ALA A 32 -10.72 -5.59 -0.91
CA ALA A 32 -10.25 -5.34 0.45
C ALA A 32 -10.21 -3.86 0.83
N ALA A 33 -10.13 -2.96 -0.17
CA ALA A 33 -10.21 -1.52 0.00
C ALA A 33 -11.28 -0.90 -0.93
N PRO A 34 -12.58 -1.07 -0.62
CA PRO A 34 -13.63 -0.45 -1.40
C PRO A 34 -13.48 1.08 -1.42
N GLY A 35 -13.51 1.67 -2.61
CA GLY A 35 -13.34 3.13 -2.78
C GLY A 35 -11.89 3.61 -2.88
N ALA A 36 -10.91 2.70 -2.74
CA ALA A 36 -9.53 3.01 -3.06
C ALA A 36 -9.34 3.27 -4.56
N GLU A 37 -8.52 4.27 -4.89
CA GLU A 37 -8.10 4.56 -6.26
C GLU A 37 -6.85 3.76 -6.63
N PHE A 38 -6.86 3.18 -7.82
CA PHE A 38 -5.74 2.44 -8.40
C PHE A 38 -5.37 3.03 -9.76
N VAL A 39 -4.08 3.14 -10.02
CA VAL A 39 -3.53 3.72 -11.24
C VAL A 39 -2.44 2.83 -11.79
N GLU A 40 -2.49 2.55 -13.08
CA GLU A 40 -1.41 1.85 -13.79
C GLU A 40 -0.19 2.77 -13.94
N LEU A 41 0.92 2.41 -13.29
CA LEU A 41 2.20 3.13 -13.33
C LEU A 41 3.32 2.12 -13.57
N ALA A 42 4.12 2.33 -14.62
CA ALA A 42 5.21 1.42 -15.01
C ALA A 42 4.78 -0.06 -15.02
N ASP A 43 3.61 -0.35 -15.63
CA ASP A 43 3.03 -1.70 -15.74
C ASP A 43 2.73 -2.36 -14.38
N VAL A 44 2.41 -1.55 -13.37
CA VAL A 44 1.95 -2.01 -12.04
C VAL A 44 0.68 -1.28 -11.66
N SER A 45 -0.32 -2.00 -11.15
CA SER A 45 -1.51 -1.38 -10.58
C SER A 45 -1.21 -0.83 -9.19
N VAL A 46 -1.01 0.49 -9.10
CA VAL A 46 -0.56 1.19 -7.89
C VAL A 46 -1.74 1.83 -7.17
N ARG A 47 -1.88 1.55 -5.87
CA ARG A 47 -2.81 2.25 -4.99
C ARG A 47 -2.30 3.67 -4.73
N VAL A 48 -3.09 4.68 -5.07
CA VAL A 48 -2.79 6.10 -4.85
C VAL A 48 -3.89 6.76 -4.04
N GLU A 49 -3.57 7.70 -3.17
CA GLU A 49 -4.51 8.57 -2.48
C GLU A 49 -4.19 10.02 -2.87
N VAL A 50 -5.17 10.72 -3.42
CA VAL A 50 -5.03 12.10 -3.87
C VAL A 50 -5.83 13.01 -2.94
N THR A 51 -5.19 14.05 -2.42
CA THR A 51 -5.85 15.13 -1.66
C THR A 51 -5.64 16.43 -2.42
N PRO A 52 -6.70 16.97 -3.05
CA PRO A 52 -6.61 18.18 -3.86
C PRO A 52 -6.09 19.38 -3.06
N TYR A 53 -5.38 20.27 -3.75
CA TYR A 53 -4.95 21.54 -3.15
C TYR A 53 -6.13 22.33 -2.58
N SER A 54 -6.02 22.74 -1.32
CA SER A 54 -7.06 23.47 -0.57
C SER A 54 -6.64 24.89 -0.16
N GLY A 55 -5.45 25.33 -0.59
CA GLY A 55 -4.92 26.66 -0.29
C GLY A 55 -5.40 27.77 -1.24
N VAL A 56 -4.70 28.91 -1.20
CA VAL A 56 -5.00 30.10 -2.01
C VAL A 56 -3.92 30.27 -3.09
N GLY A 57 -4.33 30.54 -4.34
CA GLY A 57 -3.43 30.69 -5.49
C GLY A 57 -3.59 29.58 -6.52
N SER A 58 -3.07 29.78 -7.73
CA SER A 58 -3.16 28.81 -8.83
C SER A 58 -1.92 27.91 -8.99
N ASP A 59 -0.79 28.33 -8.41
CA ASP A 59 0.52 27.73 -8.72
C ASP A 59 0.98 26.82 -7.57
N ALA A 60 0.11 25.91 -7.17
CA ALA A 60 0.38 24.98 -6.08
C ALA A 60 1.32 23.86 -6.55
N PRO A 61 2.39 23.53 -5.80
CA PRO A 61 3.27 22.41 -6.16
C PRO A 61 2.56 21.06 -5.95
N LEU A 62 3.04 20.04 -6.66
CA LEU A 62 2.75 18.65 -6.33
C LEU A 62 3.63 18.20 -5.15
N ILE A 63 3.01 17.65 -4.11
CA ILE A 63 3.66 17.06 -2.94
C ILE A 63 3.47 15.55 -2.99
N VAL A 64 4.54 14.81 -3.27
CA VAL A 64 4.51 13.34 -3.31
C VAL A 64 4.99 12.76 -1.98
N LEU A 65 4.15 11.94 -1.32
CA LEU A 65 4.45 11.31 -0.05
C LEU A 65 4.85 9.83 -0.22
N MET A 66 6.14 9.56 -0.09
CA MET A 66 6.71 8.21 -0.23
C MET A 66 6.92 7.54 1.13
N HIS A 67 6.25 6.43 1.37
CA HIS A 67 6.44 5.67 2.61
C HIS A 67 7.72 4.81 2.61
N GLY A 68 8.16 4.41 3.81
CA GLY A 68 9.29 3.49 4.04
C GLY A 68 8.88 2.02 4.14
N PHE A 69 9.81 1.18 4.61
CA PHE A 69 9.57 -0.25 4.80
C PHE A 69 8.47 -0.55 5.83
N GLY A 70 7.56 -1.47 5.51
CA GLY A 70 6.48 -1.91 6.41
C GLY A 70 5.34 -0.90 6.57
N ALA A 71 5.33 0.17 5.76
CA ALA A 71 4.33 1.24 5.77
C ALA A 71 3.49 1.23 4.48
N SER A 72 2.53 2.15 4.39
CA SER A 72 1.68 2.38 3.21
C SER A 72 1.16 3.82 3.22
N THR A 73 0.32 4.19 2.26
CA THR A 73 -0.55 5.39 2.24
C THR A 73 -1.23 5.64 3.60
N PHE A 74 -1.56 4.58 4.33
CA PHE A 74 -2.12 4.66 5.69
C PHE A 74 -1.25 5.48 6.65
N SER A 75 0.07 5.47 6.50
CA SER A 75 0.99 6.24 7.34
C SER A 75 0.76 7.75 7.22
N TRP A 76 0.21 8.21 6.10
CA TRP A 76 0.03 9.63 5.79
C TRP A 76 -1.36 10.18 6.11
N ARG A 77 -2.29 9.34 6.56
CA ARG A 77 -3.71 9.68 6.81
C ARG A 77 -3.95 10.95 7.65
N ASN A 78 -3.02 11.29 8.55
CA ASN A 78 -3.14 12.44 9.44
C ASN A 78 -2.39 13.69 8.96
N VAL A 79 -1.53 13.58 7.94
CA VAL A 79 -0.68 14.69 7.46
C VAL A 79 -1.01 15.13 6.04
N GLN A 80 -1.67 14.27 5.26
CA GLN A 80 -2.03 14.58 3.88
C GLN A 80 -2.95 15.81 3.79
N GLU A 81 -3.99 15.85 4.63
CA GLU A 81 -4.93 16.99 4.70
C GLU A 81 -4.24 18.30 5.16
N PRO A 82 -3.42 18.33 6.22
CA PRO A 82 -2.63 19.52 6.53
C PRO A 82 -1.71 20.01 5.40
N LEU A 83 -1.08 19.08 4.66
CA LEU A 83 -0.18 19.41 3.55
C LEU A 83 -0.94 19.91 2.30
N SER A 84 -2.21 19.56 2.14
CA SER A 84 -3.03 20.00 1.01
C SER A 84 -3.23 21.51 0.97
N LYS A 85 -2.98 22.21 2.07
CA LYS A 85 -2.96 23.68 2.13
C LYS A 85 -1.76 24.31 1.43
N LEU A 86 -0.73 23.52 1.14
CA LEU A 86 0.54 23.97 0.56
C LEU A 86 0.75 23.47 -0.88
N GLY A 87 0.03 22.43 -1.30
CA GLY A 87 0.18 21.79 -2.61
C GLY A 87 -0.89 20.75 -2.86
N GLU A 88 -1.00 20.25 -4.09
CA GLU A 88 -1.76 19.01 -4.34
C GLU A 88 -0.95 17.84 -3.77
N VAL A 89 -1.56 17.01 -2.92
CA VAL A 89 -0.83 15.96 -2.21
C VAL A 89 -1.23 14.59 -2.74
N ILE A 90 -0.23 13.79 -3.09
CA ILE A 90 -0.42 12.42 -3.52
C ILE A 90 0.45 11.49 -2.69
N SER A 91 -0.17 10.50 -2.06
CA SER A 91 0.53 9.35 -1.50
C SER A 91 0.24 8.10 -2.31
N TYR A 92 1.19 7.17 -2.35
CA TYR A 92 0.99 5.90 -3.06
C TYR A 92 1.65 4.75 -2.31
N ASP A 93 1.09 3.56 -2.48
CA ASP A 93 1.67 2.33 -1.94
C ASP A 93 2.73 1.83 -2.92
N ARG A 94 3.99 1.78 -2.48
CA ARG A 94 5.09 1.23 -3.27
C ARG A 94 4.89 -0.28 -3.49
N PRO A 95 5.48 -0.86 -4.54
CA PRO A 95 5.42 -2.30 -4.79
C PRO A 95 5.73 -3.14 -3.54
N ALA A 96 4.96 -4.21 -3.35
CA ALA A 96 4.93 -5.10 -2.17
C ALA A 96 4.18 -4.58 -0.94
N PHE A 97 3.74 -3.32 -0.91
CA PHE A 97 3.09 -2.73 0.26
C PHE A 97 1.64 -2.32 0.00
N GLY A 98 0.89 -2.13 1.09
CA GLY A 98 -0.51 -1.70 1.07
C GLY A 98 -1.36 -2.52 0.10
N PHE A 99 -2.09 -1.84 -0.78
CA PHE A 99 -2.97 -2.49 -1.77
C PHE A 99 -2.40 -2.54 -3.18
N THR A 100 -1.22 -1.97 -3.44
CA THR A 100 -0.55 -2.08 -4.75
C THR A 100 -0.33 -3.52 -5.16
N GLU A 101 -0.48 -3.80 -6.45
CA GLU A 101 -0.35 -5.14 -7.04
C GLU A 101 0.93 -5.88 -6.58
N ARG A 102 0.81 -7.19 -6.30
CA ARG A 102 1.95 -8.09 -6.07
C ARG A 102 2.30 -8.82 -7.35
N LYS A 103 2.97 -8.12 -8.26
CA LYS A 103 3.41 -8.70 -9.52
C LYS A 103 4.39 -9.85 -9.29
N THR A 104 4.11 -11.02 -9.83
CA THR A 104 4.96 -12.23 -9.70
C THR A 104 5.87 -12.46 -10.89
N SER A 105 5.66 -11.72 -11.99
CA SER A 105 6.49 -11.75 -13.19
C SER A 105 6.56 -10.36 -13.83
N TRP A 106 7.66 -10.02 -14.46
CA TRP A 106 7.85 -8.74 -15.14
C TRP A 106 8.80 -8.92 -16.33
N VAL A 107 8.73 -8.02 -17.29
CA VAL A 107 9.68 -7.92 -18.40
C VAL A 107 10.44 -6.61 -18.24
N GLY A 108 11.77 -6.66 -18.31
CA GLY A 108 12.61 -5.49 -18.08
C GLY A 108 12.82 -5.19 -16.59
N THR A 109 12.56 -3.95 -16.18
CA THR A 109 12.88 -3.45 -14.85
C THR A 109 12.08 -4.17 -13.76
N ASN A 110 12.77 -4.58 -12.69
CA ASN A 110 12.12 -5.18 -11.53
C ASN A 110 11.37 -4.09 -10.73
N PRO A 111 10.02 -4.17 -10.57
CA PRO A 111 9.26 -3.15 -9.85
C PRO A 111 9.62 -3.08 -8.35
N TYR A 112 10.18 -4.15 -7.79
CA TYR A 112 10.66 -4.17 -6.41
C TYR A 112 12.09 -3.63 -6.25
N GLY A 113 12.81 -3.45 -7.36
CA GLY A 113 14.17 -2.93 -7.40
C GLY A 113 14.20 -1.40 -7.29
N PHE A 114 15.40 -0.85 -7.04
CA PHE A 114 15.60 0.59 -6.94
C PHE A 114 15.10 1.33 -8.19
N GLU A 115 15.56 0.92 -9.37
CA GLU A 115 15.19 1.51 -10.67
C GLU A 115 13.67 1.48 -10.90
N GLY A 116 13.01 0.33 -10.71
CA GLY A 116 11.57 0.23 -10.92
C GLY A 116 10.74 1.09 -9.97
N ASN A 117 11.23 1.34 -8.75
CA ASN A 117 10.57 2.27 -7.84
C ASN A 117 10.67 3.72 -8.34
N PHE A 118 11.78 4.11 -8.97
CA PHE A 118 11.91 5.43 -9.58
C PHE A 118 11.10 5.53 -10.87
N GLU A 119 11.03 4.49 -11.70
CA GLU A 119 10.15 4.49 -12.88
C GLU A 119 8.67 4.69 -12.50
N ILE A 120 8.21 4.06 -11.41
CA ILE A 120 6.85 4.26 -10.89
C ILE A 120 6.66 5.70 -10.38
N LEU A 121 7.65 6.24 -9.66
CA LEU A 121 7.62 7.62 -9.18
C LEU A 121 7.59 8.62 -10.33
N ASP A 122 8.42 8.43 -11.34
CA ASP A 122 8.49 9.27 -12.54
C ASP A 122 7.17 9.21 -13.31
N ALA A 123 6.58 8.02 -13.47
CA ALA A 123 5.26 7.86 -14.08
C ALA A 123 4.15 8.57 -13.27
N LEU A 124 4.22 8.54 -11.93
CA LEU A 124 3.29 9.25 -11.06
C LEU A 124 3.43 10.77 -11.24
N ILE A 125 4.66 11.28 -11.19
CA ILE A 125 4.93 12.72 -11.36
C ILE A 125 4.51 13.16 -12.77
N ALA A 126 4.80 12.39 -13.81
CA ALA A 126 4.39 12.71 -15.18
C ALA A 126 2.87 12.76 -15.33
N LYS A 127 2.13 11.95 -14.54
CA LYS A 127 0.67 11.93 -14.57
C LYS A 127 0.03 13.10 -13.83
N TYR A 128 0.60 13.54 -12.72
CA TYR A 128 -0.04 14.50 -11.80
C TYR A 128 0.68 15.85 -11.67
N GLY A 129 1.89 15.99 -12.21
CA GLY A 129 2.72 17.20 -12.07
C GLY A 129 2.57 18.21 -13.22
N ALA A 130 1.47 18.18 -13.97
CA ALA A 130 1.22 19.02 -15.15
C ALA A 130 0.48 20.32 -14.80
#